data_AF-A0A3C2DZG5-F1
#
_entry.id   AF-A0A3C2DZG5-F1
#
_cell.length_a   1.000
_cell.length_b   1.000
_cell.length_c   1.000
_cell.angle_alpha   90.00
_cell.angle_beta   90.00
_cell.angle_gamma   90.00
#
_symmetry.space_group_name_H-M   'P 1'
#
loop_
_entity.id
_entity.type
_entity.pdbx_description
1 polymer ?
#
loop_
_entity_poly.entity_id
_entity_poly.type
_entity_poly.pdbx_seq_one_letter_code
_entity_poly.pdbx_strand_id
1 'polypeptide(L)' 'RNRWLGRRPTVRGVAMNPIDHPHGGGEGRTSGGRHPVTPWGKPTKGKRTRNNKATDKYIIRRRKK' A
#
# COMPACT_ATOMS: atom_id res chain seq x y z
N ARG A 1 12.82 -4.80 19.91
CA ARG A 1 13.15 -6.22 19.66
C ARG A 1 12.26 -6.83 18.56
N ASN A 2 12.09 -6.15 17.40
CA ASN A 2 11.15 -6.58 16.33
C ASN A 2 11.62 -7.81 15.55
N ARG A 3 12.94 -8.03 15.50
CA ARG A 3 13.53 -9.16 14.78
C ARG A 3 13.16 -10.51 15.41
N TRP A 4 12.97 -10.55 16.72
CA TRP A 4 12.63 -11.80 17.42
C TRP A 4 11.13 -12.12 17.30
N LEU A 5 10.33 -11.15 16.84
CA LEU A 5 8.94 -11.34 16.41
C LEU A 5 8.85 -11.70 14.91
N GLY A 6 9.97 -12.03 14.24
CA GLY A 6 10.01 -12.36 12.81
C GLY A 6 9.81 -11.18 11.85
N ARG A 7 9.76 -9.94 12.34
CA ARG A 7 9.53 -8.75 11.51
C ARG A 7 10.84 -8.20 10.95
N ARG A 8 11.03 -8.33 9.64
CA ARG A 8 12.13 -7.71 8.88
C ARG A 8 11.87 -6.22 8.64
N PRO A 9 12.91 -5.39 8.47
CA PRO A 9 12.71 -3.99 8.11
C PRO A 9 12.00 -3.87 6.74
N THR A 10 11.05 -2.94 6.64
CA THR A 10 10.37 -2.59 5.39
C THR A 10 10.92 -1.28 4.84
N VAL A 11 11.37 -1.27 3.60
CA VAL A 11 11.90 -0.06 2.94
C VAL A 11 10.75 0.73 2.31
N ARG A 12 10.76 2.06 2.46
CA ARG A 12 9.74 2.95 1.89
C ARG A 12 9.92 3.05 0.37
N GLY A 13 8.84 3.06 -0.40
CA GLY A 13 8.88 3.21 -1.86
C GLY A 13 9.55 4.49 -2.35
N VAL A 14 9.49 5.58 -1.57
CA VAL A 14 10.16 6.86 -1.85
C VAL A 14 11.70 6.74 -1.82
N ALA A 15 12.23 5.75 -1.11
CA ALA A 15 13.68 5.51 -1.05
C ALA A 15 14.17 4.54 -2.15
N MET A 16 13.30 4.13 -3.06
CA MET A 16 13.61 3.18 -4.13
C MET A 16 13.82 3.92 -5.47
N ASN A 17 14.25 3.19 -6.51
CA ASN A 17 14.36 3.73 -7.86
C ASN A 17 13.01 3.61 -8.62
N PRO A 18 12.82 4.34 -9.75
CA PRO A 18 11.58 4.27 -10.54
C PRO A 18 11.19 2.86 -11.02
N ILE A 19 12.19 1.98 -11.22
CA ILE A 19 11.98 0.58 -11.63
C ILE A 19 11.41 -0.29 -10.50
N ASP A 20 11.73 0.03 -9.26
CA ASP A 20 11.41 -0.81 -8.09
C ASP A 20 10.06 -0.45 -7.48
N HIS A 21 9.72 0.85 -7.50
CA HIS A 21 8.48 1.33 -6.91
C HIS A 21 7.95 2.52 -7.71
N PRO A 22 6.61 2.62 -7.86
CA PRO A 22 6.01 3.83 -8.40
C PRO A 22 6.32 5.12 -7.62
N HIS A 23 6.90 5.07 -6.43
CA HIS A 23 7.27 6.28 -5.67
C HIS A 23 8.76 6.57 -5.75
N GLY A 24 9.51 5.72 -6.45
CA GLY A 24 10.94 5.82 -6.52
C GLY A 24 11.41 6.88 -7.50
N GLY A 25 12.64 7.36 -7.26
CA GLY A 25 13.30 8.40 -8.04
C GLY A 25 12.91 9.84 -7.70
N GLY A 26 13.26 10.75 -8.61
CA GLY A 26 13.27 12.19 -8.37
C GLY A 26 14.58 12.66 -7.74
N GLU A 27 14.91 13.94 -7.92
CA GLU A 27 16.07 14.56 -7.30
C GLU A 27 15.81 14.80 -5.80
N GLY A 28 16.73 14.35 -4.95
CA GLY A 28 16.57 14.45 -3.50
C GLY A 28 15.35 13.67 -2.97
N ARG A 29 14.72 14.17 -1.91
CA ARG A 29 13.56 13.52 -1.30
C ARG A 29 12.26 14.07 -1.87
N THR A 30 11.71 13.39 -2.88
CA THR A 30 10.40 13.74 -3.45
C THR A 30 9.28 12.86 -2.89
N SER A 31 8.03 13.29 -3.03
CA SER A 31 6.85 12.49 -2.67
C SER A 31 6.38 11.56 -3.80
N GLY A 32 7.16 11.43 -4.89
CA GLY A 32 6.81 10.64 -6.09
C GLY A 32 5.69 11.25 -6.95
N GLY A 33 5.14 12.41 -6.57
CA GLY A 33 4.21 13.23 -7.38
C GLY A 33 2.86 12.58 -7.72
N ARG A 34 2.52 11.44 -7.12
CA ARG A 34 1.35 10.62 -7.49
C ARG A 34 0.55 10.17 -6.27
N HIS A 35 -0.68 9.70 -6.52
CA HIS A 35 -1.48 9.07 -5.46
C HIS A 35 -0.71 7.91 -4.83
N PRO A 36 -0.75 7.73 -3.49
CA PRO A 36 -0.03 6.65 -2.84
C PRO A 36 -0.46 5.26 -3.32
N VAL A 37 0.48 4.52 -3.89
CA VAL A 37 0.27 3.17 -4.43
C VAL A 37 1.18 2.14 -3.77
N THR A 38 0.84 0.86 -3.93
CA THR A 38 1.71 -0.27 -3.62
C THR A 38 2.87 -0.36 -4.62
N PRO A 39 3.88 -1.22 -4.39
CA PRO A 39 4.92 -1.51 -5.38
C PRO A 39 4.36 -1.96 -6.74
N TRP A 40 3.16 -2.55 -6.75
CA TRP A 40 2.45 -3.02 -7.95
C TRP A 40 1.41 -2.01 -8.48
N GLY A 41 1.40 -0.77 -8.01
CA GLY A 41 0.53 0.29 -8.55
C GLY A 41 -0.90 0.32 -8.01
N LYS A 42 -1.28 -0.56 -7.08
CA LYS A 42 -2.62 -0.53 -6.47
C LYS A 42 -2.73 0.64 -5.48
N PRO A 43 -3.78 1.49 -5.53
CA PRO A 43 -3.92 2.60 -4.59
C PRO A 43 -4.05 2.11 -3.14
N THR A 44 -3.33 2.76 -2.22
CA THR A 44 -3.29 2.38 -0.79
C THR A 44 -4.24 3.20 0.07
N LYS A 45 -4.65 4.39 -0.39
CA LYS A 45 -5.63 5.25 0.29
C LYS A 45 -7.03 5.04 -0.29
N GLY A 46 -7.97 4.58 0.53
CA GLY A 46 -9.41 4.54 0.22
C GLY A 46 -9.89 3.42 -0.72
N LYS A 47 -8.99 2.74 -1.45
CA LYS A 47 -9.39 1.67 -2.38
C LYS A 47 -9.83 0.41 -1.64
N ARG A 48 -11.11 0.03 -1.78
CA ARG A 48 -11.63 -1.26 -1.30
C ARG A 48 -11.03 -2.41 -2.10
N THR A 49 -10.58 -3.47 -1.40
CA THR A 49 -9.91 -4.62 -2.02
C THR A 49 -10.79 -5.86 -2.15
N ARG A 50 -11.86 -5.97 -1.35
CA ARG A 50 -12.83 -7.08 -1.37
C ARG A 50 -13.89 -6.86 -2.45
N ASN A 51 -14.20 -7.90 -3.23
CA ASN A 51 -15.16 -7.87 -4.33
C ASN A 51 -16.07 -9.13 -4.42
N ASN A 52 -16.09 -10.01 -3.42
CA ASN A 52 -16.86 -11.26 -3.47
C ASN A 52 -18.38 -11.02 -3.29
N LYS A 53 -19.10 -10.94 -4.42
CA LYS A 53 -20.56 -10.74 -4.47
C LYS A 53 -21.36 -11.81 -3.74
N ALA A 54 -20.94 -13.09 -3.82
CA ALA A 54 -21.71 -14.21 -3.27
C ALA A 54 -21.88 -14.12 -1.75
N THR A 55 -20.85 -13.63 -1.06
CA THR A 55 -20.88 -13.44 0.39
C THR A 55 -21.32 -12.05 0.83
N ASP A 56 -21.25 -11.05 -0.06
CA ASP A 56 -21.61 -9.67 0.27
C ASP A 56 -23.12 -9.50 0.58
N LYS A 57 -23.99 -10.36 0.03
CA LYS A 57 -25.43 -10.38 0.35
C LYS A 57 -25.74 -10.70 1.82
N TYR A 58 -24.82 -11.35 2.52
CA TYR A 58 -24.98 -11.68 3.94
C TYR A 58 -24.36 -10.63 4.89
N ILE A 59 -23.77 -9.56 4.34
CA ILE A 59 -23.15 -8.50 5.16
C ILE A 59 -24.18 -7.42 5.48
N ILE A 60 -24.67 -7.41 6.72
CA ILE A 60 -25.65 -6.42 7.20
C ILE A 60 -25.02 -5.03 7.39
N ARG A 61 -23.79 -4.97 7.93
CA ARG A 61 -23.10 -3.70 8.19
C ARG A 61 -21.59 -3.84 8.04
N ARG A 62 -20.96 -2.85 7.40
CA ARG A 62 -19.49 -2.76 7.33
C ARG A 62 -18.91 -2.11 8.59
N ARG A 63 -17.67 -2.45 8.92
CA ARG A 63 -16.93 -1.88 10.05
C ARG A 63 -16.86 -0.35 9.94
N LYS A 64 -17.35 0.36 10.96
CA LYS A 64 -17.09 1.79 11.17
C LYS A 64 -15.70 1.96 11.80
N LYS A 65 -15.03 3.07 11.52
CA LYS A 65 -13.72 3.38 12.09
C LYS A 65 -13.85 3.65 13.59
#